data_AF-A0A2T7A8K9-F1
#
_entry.id   AF-A0A2T7A8K9-F1
#
_cell.length_a   1.000
_cell.length_b   1.000
_cell.length_c   1.000
_cell.angle_alpha   90.00
_cell.angle_beta   90.00
_cell.angle_gamma   90.00
#
_symmetry.space_group_name_H-M   'P 1'
#
loop_
_entity.id
_entity.type
_entity.pdbx_description
1 polymer ?
#
loop_
_entity_poly.entity_id
_entity_poly.type
_entity_poly.pdbx_seq_one_letter_code
_entity_poly.pdbx_strand_id
1 'polypeptide(L)'
;MSTKTGSYKTYQSHARHTGSNPAAHIPDPRLLLIPQEILKDATVLDIGCNNGAVAGHLLLRHAVKSVVGVDVDEELILKSRSHVNFMLSRLHPDKTDPGGKREEWYPVSSVRKYGSRIAHAEVCARGRFWCGDYVTAVDPVSSPSSAGGGYDVVLALSVVKWVHLAHGDAGLRRFFEKVAADVRPWGYFLLEPQDWESYGRAVGKNPALRGVFEGIRVRPGEGMEGLIVECGFRVVRKWGVGEGGVGLKREVLLFQRLGKGEGEESGLDM
;
A
#
# COMPACT_ATOMS: atom_id res chain seq x y z
N MET A 1 -15.13 -7.05 21.38
CA MET A 1 -13.97 -7.97 21.37
C MET A 1 -12.77 -7.18 20.88
N SER A 2 -11.71 -7.04 21.69
CA SER A 2 -10.48 -6.36 21.27
C SER A 2 -9.79 -7.25 20.24
N THR A 3 -9.63 -6.76 19.01
CA THR A 3 -8.78 -7.43 18.02
C THR A 3 -7.37 -7.53 18.61
N LYS A 4 -6.74 -8.71 18.46
CA LYS A 4 -5.36 -8.98 18.91
C LYS A 4 -4.32 -8.09 18.22
N THR A 5 -4.75 -7.28 17.25
CA THR A 5 -3.95 -6.38 16.42
C THR A 5 -4.49 -4.95 16.58
N GLY A 6 -3.60 -4.00 16.89
CA GLY A 6 -3.72 -2.54 16.68
C GLY A 6 -4.99 -1.75 17.08
N SER A 7 -4.81 -0.52 17.58
CA SER A 7 -5.92 0.46 17.63
C SER A 7 -6.15 1.06 16.23
N TYR A 8 -6.99 0.42 15.41
CA TYR A 8 -7.24 0.81 14.01
C TYR A 8 -7.86 2.20 13.82
N LYS A 9 -8.64 2.70 14.81
CA LYS A 9 -9.38 3.97 14.69
C LYS A 9 -8.49 5.22 14.55
N THR A 10 -7.21 5.15 14.98
CA THR A 10 -6.24 6.27 14.92
C THR A 10 -4.99 5.94 14.12
N TYR A 11 -4.97 4.80 13.42
CA TYR A 11 -3.74 4.29 12.83
C TYR A 11 -3.20 5.19 11.72
N GLN A 12 -4.07 5.57 10.79
CA GLN A 12 -3.73 6.55 9.78
C GLN A 12 -3.83 8.00 10.29
N SER A 13 -4.39 8.30 11.47
CA SER A 13 -4.43 9.70 11.95
C SER A 13 -3.04 10.29 12.20
N HIS A 14 -2.04 9.45 12.45
CA HIS A 14 -0.63 9.84 12.59
C HIS A 14 0.07 10.02 11.22
N ALA A 15 -0.37 9.29 10.18
CA ALA A 15 0.09 9.48 8.80
C ALA A 15 -0.65 10.62 8.08
N ARG A 16 -1.83 11.01 8.57
CA ARG A 16 -2.70 12.03 7.99
C ARG A 16 -2.29 13.43 8.46
N HIS A 17 -2.21 14.36 7.51
CA HIS A 17 -1.73 15.73 7.70
C HIS A 17 -2.59 16.59 8.65
N THR A 18 -3.80 16.14 9.04
CA THR A 18 -4.79 17.00 9.71
C THR A 18 -5.48 16.42 10.96
N GLY A 19 -4.99 15.31 11.54
CA GLY A 19 -5.62 14.71 12.75
C GLY A 19 -7.06 14.20 12.55
N SER A 20 -7.58 14.30 11.32
CA SER A 20 -8.89 13.88 10.83
C SER A 20 -8.70 13.18 9.47
N ASN A 21 -9.72 12.48 8.94
CA ASN A 21 -9.68 12.04 7.55
C ASN A 21 -9.58 13.28 6.67
N PRO A 22 -8.50 13.47 5.89
CA PRO A 22 -8.51 14.46 4.84
C PRO A 22 -9.73 14.16 3.98
N ALA A 23 -10.49 15.19 3.61
CA ALA A 23 -11.58 14.99 2.69
C ALA A 23 -11.05 14.25 1.44
N ALA A 24 -11.86 13.38 0.83
CA ALA A 24 -11.44 12.51 -0.27
C ALA A 24 -10.92 13.24 -1.53
N HIS A 25 -10.83 14.57 -1.51
CA HIS A 25 -10.24 15.42 -2.53
C HIS A 25 -8.83 15.93 -2.18
N ILE A 26 -8.37 15.75 -0.94
CA ILE A 26 -6.99 16.07 -0.56
C ILE A 26 -6.14 14.87 -0.94
N PRO A 27 -5.18 14.99 -1.87
CA PRO A 27 -4.34 13.87 -2.28
C PRO A 27 -3.43 13.41 -1.13
N ASP A 28 -3.14 12.11 -1.08
CA ASP A 28 -2.15 11.56 -0.19
C ASP A 28 -0.74 11.98 -0.66
N PRO A 29 0.01 12.75 0.15
CA PRO A 29 1.29 13.30 -0.28
C PRO A 29 2.35 12.23 -0.53
N ARG A 30 2.22 11.04 0.05
CA ARG A 30 3.16 9.93 -0.17
C ARG A 30 3.08 9.42 -1.62
N LEU A 31 1.92 9.50 -2.25
CA LEU A 31 1.72 9.11 -3.65
C LEU A 31 2.31 10.13 -4.64
N LEU A 32 2.49 11.38 -4.21
CA LEU A 32 3.11 12.44 -5.02
C LEU A 32 4.63 12.27 -5.13
N LEU A 33 5.24 11.45 -4.28
CA LEU A 33 6.67 11.15 -4.32
C LEU A 33 7.04 10.21 -5.47
N ILE A 34 6.09 9.36 -5.90
CA ILE A 34 6.30 8.38 -6.96
C ILE A 34 6.22 9.11 -8.32
N PRO A 35 7.22 8.98 -9.19
CA PRO A 35 7.10 9.40 -10.60
C PRO A 35 5.80 8.88 -11.21
N GLN A 36 5.01 9.75 -11.83
CA GLN A 36 3.65 9.40 -12.27
C GLN A 36 3.66 8.39 -13.43
N GLU A 37 4.77 8.32 -14.15
CA GLU A 37 5.04 7.35 -15.21
C GLU A 37 5.11 5.92 -14.66
N ILE A 38 5.54 5.74 -13.40
CA ILE A 38 5.56 4.43 -12.73
C ILE A 38 4.14 3.98 -12.36
N LEU A 39 3.24 4.92 -12.09
CA LEU A 39 1.86 4.63 -11.68
C LEU A 39 0.90 4.48 -12.86
N LYS A 40 1.18 5.14 -13.98
CA LYS A 40 0.33 5.10 -15.17
C LYS A 40 0.17 3.64 -15.64
N ASP A 41 -1.09 3.21 -15.78
CA ASP A 41 -1.48 1.86 -16.20
C ASP A 41 -0.94 0.71 -15.33
N ALA A 42 -0.42 1.04 -14.14
CA ALA A 42 0.16 0.09 -13.20
C ALA A 42 -0.89 -0.77 -12.49
N THR A 43 -0.52 -2.01 -12.20
CA THR A 43 -1.23 -2.91 -11.26
C THR A 43 -0.57 -2.80 -9.88
N VAL A 44 -1.31 -2.30 -8.89
CA VAL A 44 -0.76 -1.94 -7.58
C VAL A 44 -1.27 -2.88 -6.48
N LEU A 45 -0.40 -3.29 -5.56
CA LEU A 45 -0.78 -3.93 -4.28
C LEU A 45 -0.61 -2.94 -3.12
N ASP A 46 -1.66 -2.73 -2.33
CA ASP A 46 -1.67 -1.90 -1.12
C ASP A 46 -1.78 -2.79 0.13
N ILE A 47 -0.65 -3.01 0.82
CA ILE A 47 -0.56 -3.88 2.00
C ILE A 47 -0.87 -3.08 3.26
N GLY A 48 -1.86 -3.55 4.03
CA GLY A 48 -2.42 -2.77 5.15
C GLY A 48 -3.31 -1.64 4.66
N CYS A 49 -4.15 -1.91 3.66
CA CYS A 49 -4.90 -0.89 2.91
C CYS A 49 -5.93 -0.13 3.77
N ASN A 50 -6.22 -0.58 5.00
CA ASN A 50 -7.20 -0.01 5.89
C ASN A 50 -8.57 0.14 5.18
N ASN A 51 -9.19 1.30 5.25
CA ASN A 51 -10.44 1.62 4.58
C ASN A 51 -10.29 1.97 3.08
N GLY A 52 -9.14 1.68 2.46
CA GLY A 52 -8.90 1.87 1.02
C GLY A 52 -8.70 3.33 0.57
N ALA A 53 -8.38 4.26 1.47
CA ALA A 53 -8.17 5.67 1.10
C ALA A 53 -7.04 5.86 0.06
N VAL A 54 -5.89 5.19 0.25
CA VAL A 54 -4.76 5.22 -0.68
C VAL A 54 -5.16 4.59 -2.01
N ALA A 55 -5.74 3.39 -1.99
CA ALA A 55 -6.29 2.72 -3.18
C ALA A 55 -7.26 3.61 -3.98
N GLY A 56 -8.18 4.30 -3.30
CA GLY A 56 -9.12 5.23 -3.92
C GLY A 56 -8.45 6.43 -4.58
N HIS A 57 -7.36 6.97 -4.01
CA HIS A 57 -6.58 8.03 -4.63
C HIS A 57 -5.83 7.56 -5.86
N LEU A 58 -5.17 6.40 -5.78
CA LEU A 58 -4.50 5.79 -6.93
C LEU A 58 -5.44 5.66 -8.13
N LEU A 59 -6.62 5.08 -7.90
CA LEU A 59 -7.64 4.84 -8.93
C LEU A 59 -8.25 6.12 -9.49
N LEU A 60 -8.47 7.14 -8.66
CA LEU A 60 -9.11 8.38 -9.07
C LEU A 60 -8.13 9.37 -9.73
N ARG A 61 -6.85 9.36 -9.36
CA ARG A 61 -5.91 10.47 -9.66
C ARG A 61 -4.63 10.09 -10.37
N HIS A 62 -4.18 8.83 -10.22
CA HIS A 62 -2.86 8.43 -10.67
C HIS A 62 -2.89 7.51 -11.90
N ALA A 63 -4.06 7.41 -12.56
CA ALA A 63 -4.26 6.62 -13.77
C ALA A 63 -3.75 5.17 -13.66
N VAL A 64 -3.79 4.58 -12.47
CA VAL A 64 -3.45 3.16 -12.29
C VAL A 64 -4.52 2.29 -12.94
N LYS A 65 -4.11 1.15 -13.48
CA LYS A 65 -5.01 0.18 -14.11
C LYS A 65 -5.89 -0.49 -13.06
N SER A 66 -5.28 -1.01 -12.00
CA SER A 66 -6.00 -1.66 -10.90
C SER A 66 -5.23 -1.62 -9.59
N VAL A 67 -5.96 -1.77 -8.49
CA VAL A 67 -5.42 -1.87 -7.13
C VAL A 67 -5.99 -3.12 -6.46
N VAL A 68 -5.11 -3.88 -5.83
CA VAL A 68 -5.44 -4.94 -4.87
C VAL A 68 -5.09 -4.45 -3.48
N GLY A 69 -6.03 -4.44 -2.56
CA GLY A 69 -5.77 -4.12 -1.15
C GLY A 69 -5.91 -5.33 -0.25
N VAL A 70 -5.01 -5.45 0.72
CA VAL A 70 -5.09 -6.46 1.80
C VAL A 70 -5.03 -5.79 3.16
N ASP A 71 -5.88 -6.25 4.08
CA ASP A 71 -5.87 -5.88 5.48
C ASP A 71 -6.32 -7.08 6.32
N VAL A 72 -5.94 -7.12 7.60
CA VAL A 72 -6.31 -8.22 8.50
C VAL A 72 -7.70 -8.03 9.12
N ASP A 73 -8.27 -6.82 9.00
CA ASP A 73 -9.57 -6.46 9.55
C ASP A 73 -10.65 -6.49 8.46
N GLU A 74 -11.57 -7.45 8.58
CA GLU A 74 -12.67 -7.63 7.63
C GLU A 74 -13.61 -6.41 7.56
N GLU A 75 -13.85 -5.72 8.67
CA GLU A 75 -14.69 -4.52 8.69
C GLU A 75 -14.05 -3.39 7.86
N LEU A 76 -12.71 -3.25 7.93
CA LEU A 76 -11.97 -2.31 7.10
C LEU A 76 -12.01 -2.70 5.61
N ILE A 77 -11.94 -3.99 5.29
CA ILE A 77 -12.10 -4.49 3.92
C ILE A 77 -13.50 -4.23 3.36
N LEU A 78 -14.56 -4.35 4.17
CA LEU A 78 -15.91 -3.97 3.74
C LEU A 78 -16.02 -2.47 3.47
N LYS A 79 -15.36 -1.64 4.29
CA LYS A 79 -15.28 -0.19 4.09
C LYS A 79 -14.47 0.18 2.86
N SER A 80 -13.37 -0.52 2.55
CA SER A 80 -12.54 -0.24 1.37
C SER A 80 -13.28 -0.50 0.06
N ARG A 81 -14.04 -1.59 -0.02
CA ARG A 81 -14.93 -1.88 -1.17
C ARG A 81 -15.92 -0.75 -1.41
N SER A 82 -16.58 -0.28 -0.34
CA SER A 82 -17.53 0.83 -0.41
C SER A 82 -16.85 2.14 -0.81
N HIS A 83 -15.65 2.40 -0.27
CA HIS A 83 -14.88 3.61 -0.55
C HIS A 83 -14.43 3.67 -2.01
N VAL A 84 -13.86 2.58 -2.54
CA VAL A 84 -13.41 2.54 -3.94
C VAL A 84 -14.58 2.61 -4.91
N ASN A 85 -15.69 1.94 -4.64
CA ASN A 85 -16.91 2.09 -5.44
C ASN A 85 -17.35 3.56 -5.53
N PHE A 86 -17.35 4.28 -4.40
CA PHE A 86 -17.62 5.72 -4.37
C PHE A 86 -16.58 6.54 -5.14
N MET A 87 -15.29 6.22 -5.02
CA MET A 87 -14.22 6.96 -5.70
C MET A 87 -14.25 6.77 -7.21
N LEU A 88 -14.46 5.54 -7.69
CA LEU A 88 -14.57 5.24 -9.12
C LEU A 88 -15.85 5.83 -9.74
N SER A 89 -16.94 5.95 -8.98
CA SER A 89 -18.17 6.65 -9.40
C SER A 89 -17.95 8.15 -9.67
N ARG A 90 -16.76 8.68 -9.33
CA ARG A 90 -16.33 10.06 -9.58
C ARG A 90 -15.33 10.13 -10.74
N LEU A 91 -15.14 9.07 -11.53
CA LEU A 91 -14.33 9.16 -12.73
C LEU A 91 -15.11 9.76 -13.88
N HIS A 92 -14.42 10.55 -14.70
CA HIS A 92 -15.03 11.09 -15.91
C HIS A 92 -15.27 9.95 -16.90
N PRO A 93 -16.39 9.98 -17.65
CA PRO A 93 -16.58 9.09 -18.79
C PRO A 93 -15.40 9.19 -19.76
N ASP A 94 -15.02 8.07 -20.37
CA ASP A 94 -13.92 8.06 -21.32
C ASP A 94 -14.22 8.95 -22.53
N LYS A 95 -13.22 9.67 -23.03
CA LYS A 95 -13.37 10.63 -24.14
C LYS A 95 -13.68 9.93 -25.48
N THR A 96 -13.48 8.62 -25.53
CA THR A 96 -13.64 7.78 -26.72
C THR A 96 -15.05 7.22 -26.88
N ASP A 97 -15.95 7.44 -25.92
CA ASP A 97 -17.35 7.04 -26.05
C ASP A 97 -18.05 7.91 -27.13
N PRO A 98 -18.37 7.36 -28.32
CA PRO A 98 -18.93 8.13 -29.43
C PRO A 98 -20.36 8.63 -29.14
N GLY A 99 -21.02 8.09 -28.12
CA GLY A 99 -22.38 8.48 -27.69
C GLY A 99 -22.41 9.31 -26.41
N GLY A 100 -21.27 9.51 -25.74
CA GLY A 100 -21.18 10.19 -24.46
C GLY A 100 -21.41 11.69 -24.59
N LYS A 101 -22.64 12.15 -24.39
CA LYS A 101 -22.91 13.58 -24.18
C LYS A 101 -21.98 14.07 -23.07
N ARG A 102 -21.11 15.03 -23.38
CA ARG A 102 -20.18 15.69 -22.43
C ARG A 102 -20.85 16.24 -21.16
N GLU A 103 -22.18 16.31 -21.14
CA GLU A 103 -23.00 16.97 -20.13
C GLU A 103 -23.41 16.08 -18.95
N GLU A 104 -23.10 14.78 -18.97
CA GLU A 104 -23.43 13.85 -17.87
C GLU A 104 -22.28 13.68 -16.85
N TRP A 105 -21.55 14.76 -16.57
CA TRP A 105 -20.67 14.80 -15.40
C TRP A 105 -21.47 15.21 -14.17
N TYR A 106 -21.68 14.26 -13.27
CA TYR A 106 -22.50 14.49 -12.11
C TYR A 106 -21.66 14.92 -10.89
N PRO A 107 -22.06 15.98 -10.17
CA PRO A 107 -21.36 16.40 -8.97
C PRO A 107 -21.37 15.30 -7.89
N VAL A 108 -20.44 15.39 -6.93
CA VAL A 108 -20.36 14.45 -5.78
C VAL A 108 -21.71 14.30 -5.05
N SER A 109 -22.51 15.36 -4.99
CA SER A 109 -23.87 15.33 -4.42
C SER A 109 -24.78 14.32 -5.13
N SER A 110 -24.59 14.13 -6.42
CA SER A 110 -25.36 13.19 -7.23
C SER A 110 -24.97 11.74 -6.98
N VAL A 111 -23.68 11.44 -6.83
CA VAL A 111 -23.21 10.10 -6.39
C VAL A 111 -23.75 9.78 -5.01
N ARG A 112 -23.78 10.77 -4.10
CA ARG A 112 -24.35 10.60 -2.74
C ARG A 112 -25.85 10.35 -2.76
N LYS A 113 -26.59 11.02 -3.65
CA LYS A 113 -28.05 10.92 -3.73
C LYS A 113 -28.53 9.67 -4.47
N TYR A 114 -27.84 9.29 -5.54
CA TYR A 114 -28.30 8.26 -6.48
C TYR A 114 -27.46 6.97 -6.47
N GLY A 115 -26.34 6.96 -5.74
CA GLY A 115 -25.48 5.79 -5.62
C GLY A 115 -24.41 5.68 -6.71
N SER A 116 -23.88 4.47 -6.88
CA SER A 116 -22.77 4.18 -7.80
C SER A 116 -23.18 4.40 -9.26
N ARG A 117 -22.28 4.98 -10.05
CA ARG A 117 -22.49 5.31 -11.46
C ARG A 117 -21.60 4.51 -12.41
N ILE A 118 -20.88 3.55 -11.87
CA ILE A 118 -19.95 2.67 -12.57
C ILE A 118 -20.45 1.24 -12.41
N ALA A 119 -20.27 0.42 -13.45
CA ALA A 119 -20.70 -0.97 -13.40
C ALA A 119 -19.95 -1.73 -12.30
N HIS A 120 -20.66 -2.58 -11.56
CA HIS A 120 -20.05 -3.35 -10.47
C HIS A 120 -18.86 -4.20 -10.94
N ALA A 121 -18.97 -4.79 -12.14
CA ALA A 121 -17.89 -5.56 -12.74
C ALA A 121 -16.62 -4.72 -12.98
N GLU A 122 -16.78 -3.45 -13.41
CA GLU A 122 -15.64 -2.54 -13.61
C GLU A 122 -15.01 -2.16 -12.26
N VAL A 123 -15.82 -1.90 -11.24
CA VAL A 123 -15.32 -1.66 -9.87
C VAL A 123 -14.51 -2.86 -9.38
N CYS A 124 -15.01 -4.08 -9.56
CA CYS A 124 -14.31 -5.30 -9.16
C CYS A 124 -13.02 -5.55 -9.97
N ALA A 125 -13.00 -5.18 -11.25
CA ALA A 125 -11.82 -5.31 -12.10
C ALA A 125 -10.72 -4.30 -11.72
N ARG A 126 -11.10 -3.11 -11.24
CA ARG A 126 -10.17 -2.03 -10.91
C ARG A 126 -9.78 -1.97 -9.44
N GLY A 127 -10.64 -2.39 -8.53
CA GLY A 127 -10.41 -2.33 -7.09
C GLY A 127 -10.85 -3.60 -6.40
N ARG A 128 -9.90 -4.47 -6.06
CA ARG A 128 -10.15 -5.73 -5.37
C ARG A 128 -9.57 -5.72 -3.97
N PHE A 129 -10.31 -6.26 -3.00
CA PHE A 129 -9.92 -6.24 -1.60
C PHE A 129 -10.17 -7.58 -0.92
N TRP A 130 -9.17 -8.08 -0.20
CA TRP A 130 -9.24 -9.35 0.53
C TRP A 130 -8.75 -9.22 1.97
N CYS A 131 -9.33 -10.03 2.85
CA CYS A 131 -9.00 -10.05 4.27
C CYS A 131 -7.97 -11.15 4.54
N GLY A 132 -6.87 -10.80 5.19
CA GLY A 132 -5.88 -11.79 5.62
C GLY A 132 -4.58 -11.17 6.11
N ASP A 133 -3.85 -11.94 6.90
CA ASP A 133 -2.47 -11.63 7.26
C ASP A 133 -1.56 -11.84 6.06
N TYR A 134 -1.05 -10.75 5.50
CA TYR A 134 -0.21 -10.80 4.31
C TYR A 134 1.04 -11.68 4.49
N VAL A 135 1.57 -11.85 5.72
CA VAL A 135 2.75 -12.70 5.93
C VAL A 135 2.44 -14.18 5.73
N THR A 136 1.24 -14.62 6.11
CA THR A 136 0.90 -16.05 6.23
C THR A 136 -0.19 -16.51 5.26
N ALA A 137 -1.06 -15.60 4.82
CA ALA A 137 -2.15 -15.89 3.89
C ALA A 137 -1.71 -15.73 2.43
N VAL A 138 -2.41 -16.42 1.54
CA VAL A 138 -2.30 -16.26 0.09
C VAL A 138 -3.55 -15.57 -0.40
N ASP A 139 -3.39 -14.71 -1.41
CA ASP A 139 -4.52 -14.07 -2.07
C ASP A 139 -5.44 -15.16 -2.68
N PRO A 140 -6.72 -15.25 -2.28
CA PRO A 140 -7.61 -16.33 -2.68
C PRO A 140 -7.93 -16.35 -4.18
N VAL A 141 -7.65 -15.27 -4.91
CA VAL A 141 -7.93 -15.15 -6.35
C VAL A 141 -6.64 -15.18 -7.18
N SER A 142 -5.47 -15.19 -6.55
CA SER A 142 -4.20 -15.30 -7.27
C SER A 142 -4.03 -16.72 -7.81
N SER A 143 -4.11 -16.88 -9.14
CA SER A 143 -3.83 -18.17 -9.79
C SER A 143 -2.33 -18.32 -10.06
N PRO A 144 -1.68 -19.39 -9.58
CA PRO A 144 -0.25 -19.63 -9.78
C PRO A 144 0.15 -19.88 -11.25
N SER A 145 -0.83 -20.06 -12.14
CA SER A 145 -0.66 -20.33 -13.58
C SER A 145 -0.85 -19.10 -14.48
N SER A 146 -1.00 -17.89 -13.92
CA SER A 146 -1.11 -16.66 -14.71
C SER A 146 0.27 -16.24 -15.21
N ALA A 147 0.58 -16.48 -16.48
CA ALA A 147 1.77 -15.93 -17.14
C ALA A 147 1.67 -14.38 -17.14
N GLY A 148 2.24 -13.74 -16.11
CA GLY A 148 2.05 -12.31 -15.81
C GLY A 148 1.76 -12.00 -14.33
N GLY A 149 1.77 -13.01 -13.45
CA GLY A 149 1.59 -12.87 -12.00
C GLY A 149 2.59 -11.88 -11.38
N GLY A 150 2.06 -10.89 -10.67
CA GLY A 150 2.83 -9.88 -9.97
C GLY A 150 2.30 -8.46 -10.18
N TYR A 151 2.79 -7.54 -9.36
CA TYR A 151 2.41 -6.14 -9.31
C TYR A 151 3.55 -5.26 -9.83
N ASP A 152 3.19 -4.19 -10.53
CA ASP A 152 4.15 -3.19 -11.01
C ASP A 152 4.64 -2.33 -9.83
N VAL A 153 3.76 -2.08 -8.86
CA VAL A 153 4.07 -1.34 -7.64
C VAL A 153 3.45 -2.04 -6.43
N VAL A 154 4.22 -2.22 -5.37
CA VAL A 154 3.73 -2.66 -4.05
C VAL A 154 3.92 -1.53 -3.05
N LEU A 155 2.91 -1.30 -2.21
CA LEU A 155 2.90 -0.28 -1.17
C LEU A 155 2.79 -0.94 0.21
N ALA A 156 3.66 -0.53 1.12
CA ALA A 156 3.59 -0.87 2.54
C ALA A 156 3.68 0.42 3.36
N LEU A 157 2.57 1.17 3.38
CA LEU A 157 2.55 2.52 3.93
C LEU A 157 2.08 2.52 5.36
N SER A 158 2.99 2.74 6.30
CA SER A 158 2.70 2.60 7.73
C SER A 158 2.03 1.25 7.98
N VAL A 159 2.74 0.14 7.85
CA VAL A 159 2.19 -1.19 8.19
C VAL A 159 3.25 -2.11 8.80
N VAL A 160 4.50 -1.95 8.38
CA VAL A 160 5.62 -2.84 8.71
C VAL A 160 5.86 -3.01 10.21
N LYS A 161 5.58 -1.99 11.04
CA LYS A 161 5.63 -2.16 12.49
C LYS A 161 4.72 -3.26 13.00
N TRP A 162 3.48 -3.35 12.51
CA TRP A 162 2.53 -4.35 13.02
C TRP A 162 2.88 -5.74 12.54
N VAL A 163 3.34 -5.85 11.29
CA VAL A 163 3.96 -7.08 10.78
C VAL A 163 5.09 -7.51 11.72
N HIS A 164 5.97 -6.58 12.05
CA HIS A 164 7.12 -6.87 12.89
C HIS A 164 6.72 -7.25 14.33
N LEU A 165 5.81 -6.52 14.97
CA LEU A 165 5.31 -6.82 16.31
C LEU A 165 4.47 -8.10 16.39
N ALA A 166 3.88 -8.54 15.28
CA ALA A 166 3.11 -9.78 15.22
C ALA A 166 3.99 -11.03 15.00
N HIS A 167 5.09 -10.90 14.23
CA HIS A 167 5.83 -12.06 13.75
C HIS A 167 7.36 -12.03 14.01
N GLY A 168 7.88 -10.98 14.63
CA GLY A 168 9.32 -10.80 14.90
C GLY A 168 10.17 -10.68 13.63
N ASP A 169 11.49 -10.74 13.79
CA ASP A 169 12.44 -10.58 12.68
C ASP A 169 12.22 -11.63 11.58
N ALA A 170 11.88 -12.87 11.96
CA ALA A 170 11.62 -13.96 11.01
C ALA A 170 10.39 -13.67 10.13
N GLY A 171 9.32 -13.11 10.70
CA GLY A 171 8.17 -12.70 9.91
C GLY A 171 8.40 -11.43 9.09
N LEU A 172 9.24 -10.52 9.59
CA LEU A 172 9.68 -9.36 8.81
C LEU A 172 10.46 -9.79 7.55
N ARG A 173 11.36 -10.78 7.67
CA ARG A 173 12.05 -11.37 6.51
C ARG A 173 11.05 -11.99 5.54
N ARG A 174 10.17 -12.88 6.02
CA ARG A 174 9.13 -13.50 5.18
C ARG A 174 8.24 -12.47 4.48
N PHE A 175 7.91 -11.38 5.16
CA PHE A 175 7.16 -10.27 4.57
C PHE A 175 7.89 -9.69 3.35
N PHE A 176 9.18 -9.36 3.47
CA PHE A 176 9.95 -8.78 2.36
C PHE A 176 10.24 -9.80 1.25
N GLU A 177 10.48 -11.07 1.57
CA GLU A 177 10.60 -12.15 0.59
C GLU A 177 9.30 -12.30 -0.22
N LYS A 178 8.15 -12.23 0.45
CA LYS A 178 6.85 -12.27 -0.23
C LYS A 178 6.62 -11.03 -1.09
N VAL A 179 6.95 -9.83 -0.60
CA VAL A 179 6.93 -8.61 -1.42
C VAL A 179 7.85 -8.77 -2.65
N ALA A 180 9.03 -9.37 -2.52
CA ALA A 180 9.94 -9.63 -3.64
C ALA A 180 9.36 -10.60 -4.68
N ALA A 181 8.52 -11.55 -4.25
CA ALA A 181 7.82 -12.49 -5.12
C ALA A 181 6.59 -11.86 -5.79
N ASP A 182 5.91 -10.95 -5.09
CA ASP A 182 4.73 -10.26 -5.59
C ASP A 182 5.08 -9.07 -6.51
N VAL A 183 6.23 -8.41 -6.34
CA VAL A 183 6.69 -7.34 -7.25
C VAL A 183 7.30 -7.96 -8.52
N ARG A 184 6.85 -7.48 -9.69
CA ARG A 184 7.45 -7.88 -10.98
C ARG A 184 8.93 -7.50 -11.06
N PRO A 185 9.75 -8.21 -11.85
CA PRO A 185 11.09 -7.73 -12.19
C PRO A 185 11.05 -6.26 -12.65
N TRP A 186 11.94 -5.43 -12.10
CA TRP A 186 12.01 -3.98 -12.35
C TRP A 186 10.85 -3.14 -11.82
N GLY A 187 9.85 -3.77 -11.19
CA GLY A 187 8.78 -3.11 -10.46
C GLY A 187 9.27 -2.44 -9.17
N TYR A 188 8.37 -1.72 -8.52
CA TYR A 188 8.71 -0.83 -7.41
C TYR A 188 8.06 -1.24 -6.09
N PHE A 189 8.76 -0.96 -5.00
CA PHE A 189 8.25 -1.13 -3.65
C PHE A 189 8.39 0.18 -2.87
N LEU A 190 7.26 0.76 -2.44
CA LEU A 190 7.22 1.95 -1.61
C LEU A 190 6.94 1.57 -0.15
N LEU A 191 7.85 1.94 0.74
CA LEU A 191 7.78 1.64 2.17
C LEU A 191 7.77 2.94 2.98
N GLU A 192 6.83 3.05 3.91
CA GLU A 192 6.86 4.07 4.98
C GLU A 192 6.97 3.34 6.32
N PRO A 193 8.19 3.14 6.86
CA PRO A 193 8.38 2.49 8.15
C PRO A 193 8.01 3.44 9.30
N GLN A 194 7.57 2.88 10.43
CA GLN A 194 7.38 3.67 11.64
C GLN A 194 8.63 3.66 12.52
N ASP A 195 8.86 4.75 13.24
CA ASP A 195 9.96 4.89 14.20
C ASP A 195 9.88 3.85 15.34
N TRP A 196 11.04 3.59 15.95
CA TRP A 196 11.18 2.63 17.05
C TRP A 196 10.38 3.04 18.29
N GLU A 197 10.29 4.34 18.61
CA GLU A 197 9.49 4.84 19.73
C GLU A 197 8.01 4.41 19.61
N SER A 198 7.48 4.36 18.39
CA SER A 198 6.12 3.95 18.11
C SER A 198 5.88 2.46 18.34
N TYR A 199 6.94 1.62 18.39
CA TYR A 199 6.85 0.24 18.84
C TYR A 199 6.66 0.20 20.35
N GLY A 200 7.48 0.93 21.12
CA GLY A 200 7.34 1.04 22.57
C GLY A 200 5.95 1.53 22.99
N ARG A 201 5.43 2.57 22.32
CA ARG A 201 4.05 3.06 22.53
C ARG A 201 2.99 2.01 22.22
N ALA A 202 3.19 1.17 21.20
CA ALA A 202 2.26 0.11 20.84
C ALA A 202 2.25 -1.01 21.90
N VAL A 203 3.44 -1.43 22.36
CA VAL A 203 3.59 -2.44 23.42
C VAL A 203 3.03 -1.94 24.75
N GLY A 204 3.21 -0.66 25.08
CA GLY A 204 2.61 -0.05 26.26
C GLY A 204 1.07 -0.13 26.25
N LYS A 205 0.45 -0.01 25.07
CA LYS A 205 -1.01 -0.14 24.90
C LYS A 205 -1.49 -1.58 24.78
N ASN A 206 -0.60 -2.50 24.38
CA ASN A 206 -0.90 -3.92 24.24
C ASN A 206 0.26 -4.77 24.78
N PRO A 207 0.24 -5.10 26.09
CA PRO A 207 1.30 -5.86 26.74
C PRO A 207 1.55 -7.26 26.13
N ALA A 208 0.57 -7.84 25.42
CA ALA A 208 0.75 -9.13 24.75
C ALA A 208 1.84 -9.10 23.66
N LEU A 209 2.19 -7.92 23.14
CA LEU A 209 3.25 -7.74 22.14
C LEU A 209 4.65 -7.73 22.76
N ARG A 210 4.77 -7.68 24.09
CA ARG A 210 6.06 -7.49 24.79
C ARG A 210 7.07 -8.58 24.48
N GLY A 211 6.67 -9.85 24.50
CA GLY A 211 7.58 -10.96 24.24
C GLY A 211 8.20 -10.90 22.85
N VAL A 212 7.40 -10.60 21.82
CA VAL A 212 7.91 -10.41 20.45
C VAL A 212 8.82 -9.18 20.39
N PHE A 213 8.40 -8.05 20.97
CA PHE A 213 9.15 -6.80 20.97
C PHE A 213 10.56 -6.93 21.59
N GLU A 214 10.68 -7.64 22.71
CA GLU A 214 11.97 -7.93 23.38
C GLU A 214 12.87 -8.85 22.54
N GLY A 215 12.28 -9.66 21.66
CA GLY A 215 12.98 -10.51 20.69
C GLY A 215 13.46 -9.80 19.43
N ILE A 216 12.93 -8.62 19.09
CA ILE A 216 13.31 -7.90 17.86
C ILE A 216 14.78 -7.46 17.91
N ARG A 217 15.53 -7.80 16.85
CA ARG A 217 16.92 -7.35 16.62
C ARG A 217 17.03 -6.43 15.42
N VAL A 218 16.21 -6.63 14.38
CA VAL A 218 16.22 -5.79 13.18
C VAL A 218 15.46 -4.49 13.48
N ARG A 219 16.15 -3.36 13.56
CA ARG A 219 15.49 -2.06 13.79
C ARG A 219 15.10 -1.38 12.46
N PRO A 220 14.06 -0.53 12.44
CA PRO A 220 13.85 0.41 11.34
C PRO A 220 15.12 1.23 11.06
N GLY A 221 15.36 1.58 9.80
CA GLY A 221 16.62 2.17 9.33
C GLY A 221 17.50 1.12 8.65
N GLU A 222 18.82 1.24 8.78
CA GLU A 222 19.81 0.45 8.03
C GLU A 222 19.59 -1.07 8.12
N GLY A 223 19.23 -1.61 9.29
CA GLY A 223 18.99 -3.05 9.45
C GLY A 223 17.80 -3.55 8.63
N MET A 224 16.69 -2.79 8.60
CA MET A 224 15.52 -3.13 7.80
C MET A 224 15.79 -2.94 6.31
N GLU A 225 16.53 -1.90 5.93
CA GLU A 225 16.93 -1.68 4.55
C GLU A 225 17.85 -2.77 4.02
N GLY A 226 18.85 -3.20 4.81
CA GLY A 226 19.73 -4.30 4.48
C GLY A 226 18.95 -5.58 4.19
N LEU A 227 17.94 -5.88 5.03
CA LEU A 227 17.06 -7.03 4.83
C LEU A 227 16.25 -6.94 3.52
N ILE A 228 15.78 -5.74 3.14
CA ILE A 228 15.07 -5.52 1.87
C ILE A 228 16.01 -5.72 0.68
N VAL A 229 17.26 -5.24 0.80
CA VAL A 229 18.29 -5.44 -0.22
C VAL A 229 18.64 -6.92 -0.39
N GLU A 230 18.81 -7.66 0.70
CA GLU A 230 19.00 -9.12 0.68
C GLU A 230 17.84 -9.85 -0.01
N CYS A 231 16.62 -9.31 0.05
CA CYS A 231 15.44 -9.86 -0.65
C CYS A 231 15.42 -9.52 -2.15
N GLY A 232 16.48 -8.91 -2.70
CA GLY A 232 16.63 -8.66 -4.13
C GLY A 232 16.05 -7.33 -4.60
N PHE A 233 16.11 -6.31 -3.75
CA PHE A 233 15.76 -4.94 -4.10
C PHE A 233 17.00 -4.04 -4.09
N ARG A 234 16.94 -2.93 -4.82
CA ARG A 234 17.87 -1.80 -4.65
C ARG A 234 17.14 -0.57 -4.18
N VAL A 235 17.79 0.27 -3.38
CA VAL A 235 17.27 1.58 -2.99
C VAL A 235 17.30 2.50 -4.21
N VAL A 236 16.16 3.10 -4.55
CA VAL A 236 16.06 4.12 -5.61
C VAL A 236 16.13 5.50 -5.00
N ARG A 237 15.35 5.73 -3.94
CA ARG A 237 15.27 7.04 -3.28
C ARG A 237 14.78 6.91 -1.85
N LYS A 238 15.25 7.84 -1.01
CA LYS A 238 14.74 8.07 0.33
C LYS A 238 14.28 9.53 0.41
N TRP A 239 13.18 9.77 1.10
CA TRP A 239 12.70 11.10 1.44
C TRP A 239 12.54 11.18 2.94
N GLY A 240 13.33 12.03 3.58
CA GLY A 240 13.24 12.32 5.01
C GLY A 240 12.03 13.20 5.38
N VAL A 241 11.92 13.49 6.67
CA VAL A 241 10.91 14.41 7.20
C VAL A 241 11.09 15.80 6.58
N GLY A 242 10.01 16.38 6.05
CA GLY A 242 10.04 17.69 5.39
C GLY A 242 10.66 17.69 3.99
N GLU A 243 11.26 16.59 3.53
CA GLU A 243 11.82 16.49 2.19
C GLU A 243 10.74 16.26 1.12
N GLY A 244 11.07 16.54 -0.14
CA GLY A 244 10.16 16.38 -1.27
C GLY A 244 9.06 17.45 -1.40
N GLY A 245 9.05 18.47 -0.53
CA GLY A 245 8.12 19.59 -0.62
C GLY A 245 6.64 19.26 -0.31
N VAL A 246 6.37 18.03 0.15
CA VAL A 246 5.00 17.54 0.42
C VAL A 246 4.69 17.37 1.91
N GLY A 247 5.59 17.87 2.79
CA GLY A 247 5.39 17.89 4.23
C GLY A 247 5.31 16.50 4.86
N LEU A 248 6.26 15.61 4.55
CA LEU A 248 6.30 14.27 5.12
C LEU A 248 6.54 14.31 6.63
N LYS A 249 5.79 13.48 7.37
CA LYS A 249 5.96 13.31 8.84
C LYS A 249 6.91 12.17 9.22
N ARG A 250 7.23 11.30 8.26
CA ARG A 250 8.12 10.14 8.38
C ARG A 250 8.86 9.94 7.08
N GLU A 251 9.96 9.21 7.18
CA GLU A 251 10.70 8.78 6.02
C GLU A 251 9.83 7.89 5.11
N VAL A 252 10.01 8.07 3.81
CA VAL A 252 9.46 7.19 2.78
C VAL A 252 10.61 6.70 1.92
N LEU A 253 10.64 5.40 1.63
CA LEU A 253 11.68 4.76 0.85
C LEU A 253 11.07 4.12 -0.40
N LEU A 254 11.68 4.38 -1.55
CA LEU A 254 11.37 3.73 -2.81
C LEU A 254 12.49 2.76 -3.17
N PHE A 255 12.12 1.52 -3.41
CA PHE A 255 12.98 0.44 -3.86
C PHE A 255 12.55 -0.03 -5.25
N GLN A 256 13.48 -0.64 -5.97
CA GLN A 256 13.20 -1.32 -7.24
C GLN A 256 13.63 -2.78 -7.15
N ARG A 257 12.76 -3.68 -7.63
CA ARG A 257 13.01 -5.11 -7.70
C ARG A 257 14.04 -5.40 -8.79
N LEU A 258 15.08 -6.15 -8.45
CA LEU A 258 16.09 -6.60 -9.42
C LEU A 258 15.53 -7.72 -10.32
N GLY A 259 15.97 -7.74 -11.59
CA GLY A 259 15.67 -8.84 -12.51
C GLY A 259 16.35 -10.16 -12.11
N LYS A 260 15.83 -11.31 -12.57
CA LYS A 260 16.55 -12.58 -12.43
C LYS A 260 17.83 -12.52 -13.30
N GLY A 261 19.01 -12.47 -12.66
CA GLY A 261 20.31 -12.52 -13.34
C GLY A 261 21.36 -11.54 -12.84
N GLU A 262 21.00 -10.46 -12.14
CA GLU A 262 21.96 -9.42 -11.71
C GLU A 262 22.46 -9.60 -10.26
N GLY A 263 22.27 -10.78 -9.67
CA GLY A 263 22.77 -11.10 -8.32
C GLY A 263 24.20 -11.64 -8.28
N GLU A 264 24.84 -11.89 -9.43
CA GLU A 264 26.14 -12.57 -9.51
C GLU A 264 27.26 -11.80 -10.25
N GLU A 265 26.99 -10.62 -10.83
CA GLU A 265 28.03 -9.83 -11.51
C GLU A 265 28.30 -8.49 -10.81
N SER A 266 29.07 -8.54 -9.73
CA SER A 266 29.91 -7.39 -9.33
C SER A 266 31.17 -7.84 -8.57
N GLY A 267 31.76 -8.95 -9.00
CA GLY A 267 33.10 -9.38 -8.62
C GLY A 267 33.81 -9.88 -9.86
N LEU A 268 34.88 -9.19 -10.26
CA LEU A 268 35.74 -9.38 -11.45
C LEU A 268 35.30 -8.54 -12.67
N ASP A 269 35.85 -7.32 -12.81
CA ASP A 269 37.07 -7.13 -13.61
C ASP A 269 37.59 -5.68 -13.57
N MET A 270 38.92 -5.61 -13.37
CA MET A 270 39.88 -4.49 -13.38
C MET A 270 39.90 -3.48 -12.22
#